data_AF-A0A4U9HNF3-F1
#
_entry.id   AF-A0A4U9HNF3-F1
#
_cell.length_a   1.000
_cell.length_b   1.000
_cell.length_c   1.000
_cell.angle_alpha   90.00
_cell.angle_beta   90.00
_cell.angle_gamma   90.00
#
_symmetry.space_group_name_H-M   'P 1'
#
loop_
_entity.id
_entity.type
_entity.pdbx_description
1 polymer ?
#
loop_
_entity_poly.entity_id
_entity_poly.type
_entity_poly.pdbx_seq_one_letter_code
_entity_poly.pdbx_strand_id
1 'polypeptide(L)'
;MTLTFTSETLPSDHKAAIRQMKRELRAQIGDVQAVFDRLSDKIASRVAEINALKSKGDPVWPVIPFADVQSGNISQEQREAVKRRGCAVIKGHFPREQALAWDNAMLDYLDLNRFDDVYKGPGDNFFGTLTASRPEIYPIYWSHAQMEARQSEEMAQVQSFLNRLWTFESNGKQWFNPDVSVIYPDRIRRRPPGTTSERPRRTYRLRRPGALAASGLSAGLCPGIRWQCRSIRSVECRTPYRSGRVHRG
;
A
#
# COMPACT_ATOMS: atom_id res chain seq x y z
N MET A 1 3.27 -9.27 31.33
CA MET A 1 2.33 -10.40 31.12
C MET A 1 2.61 -10.99 29.75
N THR A 2 2.87 -12.28 29.67
CA THR A 2 3.06 -13.00 28.40
C THR A 2 1.70 -13.17 27.74
N LEU A 3 1.50 -12.61 26.53
CA LEU A 3 0.25 -12.77 25.78
C LEU A 3 0.11 -14.25 25.37
N THR A 4 -0.96 -14.93 25.78
CA THR A 4 -1.08 -16.39 25.57
C THR A 4 -1.70 -16.76 24.22
N PHE A 5 -2.19 -15.76 23.48
CA PHE A 5 -2.85 -15.97 22.19
C PHE A 5 -1.94 -15.76 20.96
N THR A 6 -0.66 -15.40 21.14
CA THR A 6 0.23 -15.15 20.00
C THR A 6 0.69 -16.45 19.35
N SER A 7 0.79 -16.47 18.03
CA SER A 7 1.29 -17.59 17.24
C SER A 7 2.22 -17.09 16.15
N GLU A 8 3.31 -17.82 15.90
CA GLU A 8 4.26 -17.54 14.81
C GLU A 8 3.80 -18.14 13.48
N THR A 9 3.02 -19.22 13.54
CA THR A 9 2.40 -19.89 12.40
C THR A 9 0.86 -19.77 12.45
N LEU A 10 0.17 -20.13 11.37
CA LEU A 10 -1.29 -20.15 11.35
C LEU A 10 -1.82 -21.14 12.42
N PRO A 11 -2.64 -20.70 13.40
CA PRO A 11 -3.19 -21.61 14.38
C PRO A 11 -4.11 -22.66 13.75
N SER A 12 -4.00 -23.91 14.20
CA SER A 12 -4.86 -25.02 13.75
C SER A 12 -6.35 -24.72 13.99
N ASP A 13 -6.69 -24.11 15.14
CA ASP A 13 -8.00 -23.50 15.40
C ASP A 13 -7.89 -21.97 15.53
N HIS A 14 -7.88 -21.29 14.38
CA HIS A 14 -7.87 -19.82 14.32
C HIS A 14 -9.08 -19.19 15.03
N LYS A 15 -10.24 -19.85 15.09
CA LYS A 15 -11.44 -19.31 15.76
C LYS A 15 -11.26 -19.30 17.27
N ALA A 16 -10.72 -20.38 17.85
CA ALA A 16 -10.37 -20.42 19.28
C ALA A 16 -9.30 -19.37 19.63
N ALA A 17 -8.25 -19.27 18.81
CA ALA A 17 -7.21 -18.27 19.00
C ALA A 17 -7.76 -16.83 18.95
N ILE A 18 -8.70 -16.53 18.05
CA ILE A 18 -9.38 -15.22 17.98
C ILE A 18 -10.23 -14.96 19.25
N ARG A 19 -10.96 -15.96 19.77
CA ARG A 19 -11.75 -15.79 21.00
C ARG A 19 -10.85 -15.48 22.20
N GLN A 20 -9.76 -16.24 22.36
CA GLN A 20 -8.79 -16.01 23.45
C GLN A 20 -8.17 -14.61 23.35
N MET A 21 -7.69 -14.26 22.17
CA MET A 21 -7.13 -12.94 21.87
C MET A 21 -8.10 -11.81 22.24
N LYS A 22 -9.36 -11.89 21.82
CA LYS A 22 -10.35 -10.86 22.12
C LYS A 22 -10.61 -10.71 23.61
N ARG A 23 -10.58 -11.80 24.39
CA ARG A 23 -10.74 -11.75 25.85
C ARG A 23 -9.57 -11.05 26.52
N GLU A 24 -8.35 -11.50 26.23
CA GLU A 24 -7.13 -10.95 26.83
C GLU A 24 -6.94 -9.46 26.51
N LEU A 25 -7.18 -9.04 25.27
CA LEU A 25 -7.02 -7.64 24.90
C LEU A 25 -8.05 -6.73 25.54
N ARG A 26 -9.30 -7.18 25.67
CA ARG A 26 -10.32 -6.39 26.38
C ARG A 26 -9.96 -6.24 27.85
N ALA A 27 -9.50 -7.31 28.49
CA ALA A 27 -9.01 -7.25 29.86
C ALA A 27 -7.80 -6.31 30.01
N GLN A 28 -6.86 -6.34 29.07
CA GLN A 28 -5.67 -5.48 29.09
C GLN A 28 -5.99 -4.00 28.84
N ILE A 29 -6.92 -3.70 27.92
CA ILE A 29 -7.29 -2.32 27.57
C ILE A 29 -8.26 -1.73 28.60
N GLY A 30 -9.11 -2.56 29.22
CA GLY A 30 -10.21 -2.10 30.06
C GLY A 30 -11.38 -1.61 29.21
N ASP A 31 -11.64 -0.30 29.25
CA ASP A 31 -12.73 0.31 28.48
C ASP A 31 -12.36 0.49 27.00
N VAL A 32 -12.59 -0.58 26.23
CA VAL A 32 -12.36 -0.58 24.78
C VAL A 32 -13.24 0.43 24.05
N GLN A 33 -14.47 0.68 24.54
CA GLN A 33 -15.40 1.58 23.87
C GLN A 33 -14.90 3.02 23.98
N ALA A 34 -14.56 3.50 25.18
CA ALA A 34 -14.02 4.84 25.36
C ALA A 34 -12.71 5.07 24.58
N VAL A 35 -11.83 4.05 24.52
CA VAL A 35 -10.61 4.12 23.70
C VAL A 35 -10.94 4.22 22.21
N PHE A 36 -11.93 3.44 21.74
CA PHE A 36 -12.38 3.44 20.35
C PHE A 36 -13.08 4.75 19.97
N ASP A 37 -13.88 5.34 20.84
CA ASP A 37 -14.57 6.61 20.60
C ASP A 37 -13.56 7.75 20.44
N ARG A 38 -12.58 7.84 21.36
CA ARG A 38 -11.48 8.81 21.25
C ARG A 38 -10.64 8.63 19.99
N LEU A 39 -10.44 7.40 19.52
CA LEU A 39 -9.77 7.12 18.25
C LEU A 39 -10.64 7.56 17.06
N SER A 40 -11.94 7.28 17.14
CA SER A 40 -12.92 7.63 16.11
C SER A 40 -13.01 9.14 15.92
N ASP A 41 -13.01 9.93 17.00
CA ASP A 41 -13.01 11.40 16.93
C ASP A 41 -11.77 11.95 16.21
N LYS A 42 -10.59 11.38 16.50
CA LYS A 42 -9.34 11.75 15.83
C LYS A 42 -9.40 11.42 14.33
N ILE A 43 -9.97 10.28 13.96
CA ILE A 43 -10.15 9.89 12.56
C ILE A 43 -11.19 10.79 11.88
N ALA A 44 -12.30 11.11 12.56
CA ALA A 44 -13.35 11.99 12.05
C ALA A 44 -12.80 13.37 11.71
N SER A 45 -11.93 13.93 12.56
CA SER A 45 -11.20 15.17 12.26
C SER A 45 -10.38 15.07 10.97
N ARG A 46 -9.68 13.94 10.74
CA ARG A 46 -8.94 13.71 9.47
C ARG A 46 -9.86 13.59 8.26
N VAL A 47 -11.02 12.96 8.41
CA VAL A 47 -12.03 12.87 7.35
C VAL A 47 -12.58 14.25 7.01
N ALA A 48 -12.85 15.09 8.00
CA ALA A 48 -13.30 16.47 7.80
C ALA A 48 -12.27 17.30 7.01
N GLU A 49 -10.98 17.20 7.36
CA GLU A 49 -9.90 17.83 6.58
C GLU A 49 -9.87 17.37 5.11
N ILE A 50 -10.01 16.07 4.88
CA ILE A 50 -10.01 15.49 3.52
C ILE A 50 -11.20 16.01 2.72
N ASN A 51 -12.38 16.08 3.34
CA ASN A 51 -13.58 16.59 2.69
C ASN A 51 -13.45 18.08 2.36
N ALA A 52 -12.86 18.88 3.26
CA ALA A 52 -12.61 20.30 3.02
C ALA A 52 -11.62 20.56 1.88
N LEU A 53 -10.57 19.73 1.74
CA LEU A 53 -9.66 19.81 0.59
C LEU A 53 -10.39 19.46 -0.71
N LYS A 54 -11.16 18.37 -0.71
CA LYS A 54 -11.97 17.97 -1.88
C LYS A 54 -12.97 19.04 -2.30
N SER A 55 -13.64 19.69 -1.35
CA SER A 55 -14.62 20.74 -1.67
C SER A 55 -13.99 21.98 -2.27
N LYS A 56 -12.70 22.24 -1.98
CA LYS A 56 -11.92 23.33 -2.58
C LYS A 56 -11.32 22.96 -3.94
N GLY A 57 -11.34 21.68 -4.32
CA GLY A 57 -10.63 21.17 -5.49
C GLY A 57 -9.13 20.96 -5.26
N ASP A 58 -8.66 21.07 -4.00
CA ASP A 58 -7.26 20.88 -3.65
C ASP A 58 -6.88 19.38 -3.69
N PRO A 59 -5.66 19.04 -4.13
CA PRO A 59 -5.19 17.66 -4.09
C PRO A 59 -5.07 17.18 -2.63
N VAL A 60 -5.70 16.05 -2.32
CA VAL A 60 -5.60 15.41 -0.99
C VAL A 60 -4.23 14.74 -0.80
N TRP A 61 -3.68 14.22 -1.90
CA TRP A 61 -2.41 13.50 -1.90
C TRP A 61 -1.26 14.51 -1.96
N PRO A 62 -0.25 14.40 -1.10
CA PRO A 62 0.98 15.18 -1.24
C PRO A 62 1.62 14.90 -2.60
N VAL A 63 1.88 15.95 -3.38
CA VAL A 63 2.55 15.87 -4.68
C VAL A 63 3.96 16.45 -4.53
N ILE A 64 4.96 15.64 -4.83
CA ILE A 64 6.38 16.00 -4.73
C ILE A 64 6.99 15.86 -6.12
N PRO A 65 7.52 16.93 -6.73
CA PRO A 65 8.32 16.84 -7.95
C PRO A 65 9.55 15.94 -7.74
N PHE A 66 9.88 15.09 -8.71
CA PHE A 66 11.08 14.26 -8.63
C PHE A 66 12.36 15.09 -8.52
N ALA A 67 12.42 16.26 -9.17
CA ALA A 67 13.55 17.18 -9.08
C ALA A 67 13.87 17.58 -7.62
N ASP A 68 12.84 17.78 -6.78
CA ASP A 68 13.03 18.12 -5.36
C ASP A 68 13.57 16.92 -4.57
N VAL A 69 13.20 15.69 -4.97
CA VAL A 69 13.77 14.46 -4.39
C VAL A 69 15.24 14.34 -4.76
N GLN A 70 15.54 14.51 -6.04
CA GLN A 70 16.89 14.40 -6.60
C GLN A 70 17.84 15.44 -5.99
N SER A 71 17.38 16.67 -5.80
CA SER A 71 18.18 17.75 -5.22
C SER A 71 18.16 17.79 -3.69
N GLY A 72 17.40 16.89 -3.04
CA GLY A 72 17.22 16.88 -1.58
C GLY A 72 16.41 18.04 -1.00
N ASN A 73 15.77 18.86 -1.84
CA ASN A 73 15.04 20.08 -1.47
C ASN A 73 13.59 19.80 -1.03
N ILE A 74 13.39 18.80 -0.18
CA ILE A 74 12.06 18.45 0.33
C ILE A 74 11.85 19.09 1.68
N SER A 75 10.86 19.99 1.76
CA SER A 75 10.53 20.75 2.97
C SER A 75 10.06 19.84 4.10
N GLN A 76 10.20 20.33 5.33
CA GLN A 76 9.68 19.62 6.49
C GLN A 76 8.15 19.50 6.43
N GLU A 77 7.43 20.51 5.91
CA GLU A 77 5.96 20.41 5.74
C GLU A 77 5.58 19.32 4.74
N GLN A 78 6.33 19.17 3.64
CA GLN A 78 6.09 18.09 2.66
C GLN A 78 6.30 16.71 3.31
N ARG A 79 7.38 16.53 4.08
CA ARG A 79 7.64 15.28 4.82
C ARG A 79 6.52 14.97 5.82
N GLU A 80 6.05 15.98 6.54
CA GLU A 80 4.94 15.84 7.49
C GLU A 80 3.61 15.56 6.78
N ALA A 81 3.36 16.16 5.62
CA ALA A 81 2.19 15.89 4.80
C ALA A 81 2.16 14.42 4.35
N VAL A 82 3.29 13.87 3.89
CA VAL A 82 3.40 12.44 3.54
C VAL A 82 3.15 11.56 4.75
N LYS A 83 3.76 11.86 5.91
CA LYS A 83 3.53 11.09 7.15
C LYS A 83 2.09 11.17 7.64
N ARG A 84 1.44 12.33 7.47
CA ARG A 84 0.04 12.55 7.87
C ARG A 84 -0.94 11.81 6.96
N ARG A 85 -0.68 11.78 5.65
CA ARG A 85 -1.59 11.18 4.66
C ARG A 85 -1.29 9.71 4.39
N GLY A 86 -0.07 9.25 4.69
CA GLY A 86 0.37 7.87 4.45
C GLY A 86 0.55 7.53 2.98
N CYS A 87 0.63 8.54 2.10
CA CYS A 87 0.82 8.38 0.66
C CYS A 87 1.52 9.61 0.06
N ALA A 88 2.07 9.46 -1.15
CA ALA A 88 2.68 10.53 -1.93
C ALA A 88 2.54 10.24 -3.43
N VAL A 89 2.52 11.30 -4.24
CA VAL A 89 2.69 11.24 -5.70
C VAL A 89 4.03 11.85 -6.04
N ILE A 90 4.94 11.08 -6.64
CA ILE A 90 6.20 11.62 -7.18
C ILE A 90 5.96 12.00 -8.63
N LYS A 91 5.87 13.31 -8.90
CA LYS A 91 5.55 13.83 -10.24
C LYS A 91 6.82 13.89 -11.09
N GLY A 92 6.75 13.31 -12.29
CA GLY A 92 7.89 13.26 -13.22
C GLY A 92 9.02 12.37 -12.71
N HIS A 93 8.70 11.29 -11.99
CA HIS A 93 9.69 10.32 -11.50
C HIS A 93 10.55 9.76 -12.63
N PHE A 94 9.94 9.48 -13.78
CA PHE A 94 10.63 9.18 -15.01
C PHE A 94 10.15 10.13 -16.12
N PRO A 95 11.00 10.46 -17.10
CA PRO A 95 10.58 11.10 -18.34
C PRO A 95 9.42 10.34 -18.98
N ARG A 96 8.43 11.08 -19.48
CA ARG A 96 7.24 10.50 -20.10
C ARG A 96 7.59 9.58 -21.28
N GLU A 97 8.56 9.98 -22.09
CA GLU A 97 9.01 9.21 -23.25
C GLU A 97 9.61 7.86 -22.84
N GLN A 98 10.43 7.84 -21.79
CA GLN A 98 10.99 6.60 -21.24
C GLN A 98 9.89 5.67 -20.71
N ALA A 99 8.91 6.20 -19.98
CA ALA A 99 7.78 5.42 -19.49
C ALA A 99 6.95 4.80 -20.63
N LEU A 100 6.74 5.54 -21.73
CA LEU A 100 6.04 5.03 -22.92
C LEU A 100 6.89 4.01 -23.68
N ALA A 101 8.20 4.22 -23.78
CA ALA A 101 9.11 3.26 -24.41
C ALA A 101 9.13 1.93 -23.63
N TRP A 102 9.16 1.98 -22.29
CA TRP A 102 9.01 0.79 -21.46
C TRP A 102 7.65 0.11 -21.64
N ASP A 103 6.56 0.87 -21.77
CA ASP A 103 5.23 0.32 -22.04
C ASP A 103 5.17 -0.44 -23.37
N ASN A 104 5.81 0.08 -24.42
CA ASN A 104 5.91 -0.58 -25.73
C ASN A 104 6.82 -1.81 -25.67
N ALA A 105 8.01 -1.69 -25.05
CA ALA A 105 8.93 -2.81 -24.88
C ALA A 105 8.30 -3.97 -24.10
N MET A 106 7.39 -3.68 -23.16
CA MET A 106 6.57 -4.70 -22.49
C MET A 106 5.63 -5.44 -23.45
N LEU A 107 4.99 -4.73 -24.38
CA LEU A 107 4.11 -5.35 -25.38
C LEU A 107 4.91 -6.22 -26.34
N ASP A 108 6.02 -5.70 -26.86
CA ASP A 108 6.92 -6.45 -27.75
C ASP A 108 7.44 -7.71 -27.07
N TYR A 109 7.78 -7.63 -25.78
CA TYR A 109 8.17 -8.79 -24.98
C TYR A 109 7.06 -9.83 -24.87
N LEU A 110 5.81 -9.41 -24.63
CA LEU A 110 4.66 -10.32 -24.56
C LEU A 110 4.40 -11.01 -25.90
N ASP A 111 4.44 -10.24 -26.99
CA ASP A 111 4.16 -10.72 -28.35
C ASP A 111 5.26 -11.67 -28.85
N LEU A 112 6.54 -11.32 -28.66
CA LEU A 112 7.68 -12.17 -29.00
C LEU A 112 7.62 -13.54 -28.32
N ASN A 113 7.11 -13.58 -27.09
CA ASN A 113 6.96 -14.80 -26.30
C ASN A 113 5.59 -15.47 -26.48
N ARG A 114 4.76 -15.00 -27.41
CA ARG A 114 3.41 -15.53 -27.70
C ARG A 114 2.57 -15.68 -26.44
N PHE A 115 2.61 -14.68 -25.56
CA PHE A 115 1.99 -14.75 -24.23
C PHE A 115 0.51 -15.15 -24.29
N ASP A 116 -0.23 -14.59 -25.25
CA ASP A 116 -1.66 -14.87 -25.43
C ASP A 116 -1.94 -16.34 -25.79
N ASP A 117 -1.01 -17.04 -26.45
CA ASP A 117 -1.16 -18.45 -26.81
C ASP A 117 -0.86 -19.39 -25.64
N VAL A 118 0.05 -18.99 -24.76
CA VAL A 118 0.55 -19.82 -23.65
C VAL A 118 -0.17 -19.56 -22.33
N TYR A 119 -0.84 -18.42 -22.19
CA TYR A 119 -1.51 -18.04 -20.96
C TYR A 119 -2.76 -18.88 -20.70
N LYS A 120 -2.71 -19.71 -19.65
CA LYS A 120 -3.80 -20.65 -19.29
C LYS A 120 -4.79 -20.10 -18.25
N GLY A 121 -4.74 -18.79 -17.96
CA GLY A 121 -5.51 -18.18 -16.89
C GLY A 121 -4.69 -17.96 -15.61
N PRO A 122 -5.30 -17.35 -14.57
CA PRO A 122 -4.59 -16.99 -13.36
C PRO A 122 -4.05 -18.24 -12.64
N GLY A 123 -2.75 -18.25 -12.37
CA GLY A 123 -2.08 -19.33 -11.62
C GLY A 123 -2.37 -19.34 -10.12
N ASP A 124 -3.19 -18.39 -9.64
CA ASP A 124 -3.65 -18.30 -8.26
C ASP A 124 -5.17 -18.06 -8.21
N ASN A 125 -5.82 -18.55 -7.16
CA ASN A 125 -7.24 -18.28 -6.89
C ASN A 125 -7.43 -17.01 -6.05
N PHE A 126 -6.40 -16.16 -5.93
CA PHE A 126 -6.47 -14.99 -5.04
C PHE A 126 -7.55 -14.00 -5.51
N PHE A 127 -7.87 -13.99 -6.80
CA PHE A 127 -8.89 -13.15 -7.42
C PHE A 127 -10.03 -13.94 -8.11
N GLY A 128 -10.28 -15.18 -7.68
CA GLY A 128 -10.93 -16.30 -8.41
C GLY A 128 -12.29 -16.13 -9.10
N THR A 129 -12.49 -15.14 -9.99
CA THR A 129 -13.71 -15.03 -10.83
C THR A 129 -13.44 -14.42 -12.23
N LEU A 130 -12.24 -14.55 -12.80
CA LEU A 130 -11.93 -13.91 -14.09
C LEU A 130 -11.77 -14.92 -15.25
N THR A 131 -12.75 -14.90 -16.15
CA THR A 131 -12.74 -15.54 -17.49
C THR A 131 -12.50 -14.45 -18.54
N ALA A 132 -11.29 -13.90 -18.61
CA ALA A 132 -10.89 -12.98 -19.67
C ALA A 132 -9.77 -13.62 -20.51
N SER A 133 -9.85 -13.49 -21.83
CA SER A 133 -8.84 -13.98 -22.77
C SER A 133 -7.48 -13.28 -22.63
N ARG A 134 -7.48 -12.04 -22.12
CA ARG A 134 -6.27 -11.33 -21.69
C ARG A 134 -6.42 -10.90 -20.23
N PRO A 135 -5.46 -11.23 -19.35
CA PRO A 135 -5.54 -10.83 -17.95
C PRO A 135 -5.26 -9.33 -17.80
N GLU A 136 -5.91 -8.66 -16.86
CA GLU A 136 -5.54 -7.28 -16.50
C GLU A 136 -4.21 -7.23 -15.75
N ILE A 137 -3.88 -8.30 -15.02
CA ILE A 137 -2.65 -8.45 -14.25
C ILE A 137 -1.81 -9.52 -14.94
N TYR A 138 -0.68 -9.11 -15.51
CA TYR A 138 0.22 -10.02 -16.21
C TYR A 138 1.21 -10.63 -15.21
N PRO A 139 1.29 -11.96 -15.09
CA PRO A 139 2.26 -12.65 -14.22
C PRO A 139 3.66 -12.66 -14.86
N ILE A 140 4.14 -11.49 -15.28
CA ILE A 140 5.45 -11.26 -15.86
C ILE A 140 6.29 -10.46 -14.87
N TYR A 141 7.51 -10.91 -14.64
CA TYR A 141 8.36 -10.40 -13.56
C TYR A 141 9.69 -9.87 -14.06
N TRP A 142 10.20 -10.36 -15.19
CA TRP A 142 11.62 -10.24 -15.57
C TRP A 142 11.85 -9.59 -16.93
N SER A 143 10.87 -8.85 -17.45
CA SER A 143 11.12 -8.05 -18.64
C SER A 143 12.24 -7.04 -18.40
N HIS A 144 12.90 -6.63 -19.48
CA HIS A 144 13.96 -5.63 -19.40
C HIS A 144 13.45 -4.32 -18.80
N ALA A 145 12.31 -3.82 -19.30
CA ALA A 145 11.66 -2.61 -18.80
C ALA A 145 11.38 -2.64 -17.28
N GLN A 146 10.90 -3.78 -16.75
CA GLN A 146 10.68 -3.92 -15.30
C GLN A 146 12.00 -3.89 -14.52
N MET A 147 13.05 -4.56 -15.01
CA MET A 147 14.33 -4.62 -14.30
C MET A 147 15.07 -3.30 -14.35
N GLU A 148 15.10 -2.63 -15.50
CA GLU A 148 15.66 -1.28 -15.64
C GLU A 148 15.00 -0.29 -14.70
N ALA A 149 13.66 -0.22 -14.68
CA ALA A 149 12.95 0.69 -13.79
C ALA A 149 13.25 0.41 -12.31
N ARG A 150 13.38 -0.86 -11.91
CA ARG A 150 13.67 -1.25 -10.50
C ARG A 150 15.09 -0.91 -10.07
N GLN A 151 16.07 -1.05 -10.95
CA GLN A 151 17.48 -0.81 -10.64
C GLN A 151 17.97 0.60 -11.01
N SER A 152 17.09 1.42 -11.57
CA SER A 152 17.37 2.82 -11.92
C SER A 152 17.78 3.65 -10.71
N GLU A 153 18.62 4.66 -10.94
CA GLU A 153 19.06 5.58 -9.89
C GLU A 153 17.89 6.40 -9.35
N GLU A 154 16.98 6.82 -10.23
CA GLU A 154 15.78 7.58 -9.89
C GLU A 154 14.86 6.79 -8.94
N MET A 155 14.74 5.47 -9.14
CA MET A 155 14.02 4.60 -8.22
C MET A 155 14.72 4.51 -6.86
N ALA A 156 16.04 4.32 -6.85
CA ALA A 156 16.83 4.24 -5.62
C ALA A 156 16.72 5.53 -4.77
N GLN A 157 16.78 6.70 -5.41
CA GLN A 157 16.63 8.01 -4.75
C GLN A 157 15.26 8.16 -4.10
N VAL A 158 14.18 7.82 -4.81
CA VAL A 158 12.82 7.89 -4.26
C VAL A 158 12.61 6.87 -3.14
N GLN A 159 13.13 5.65 -3.29
CA GLN A 159 13.04 4.63 -2.24
C GLN A 159 13.79 5.06 -0.97
N SER A 160 15.02 5.57 -1.09
CA SER A 160 15.78 6.12 0.04
C SER A 160 15.01 7.25 0.72
N PHE A 161 14.48 8.20 -0.04
CA PHE A 161 13.66 9.29 0.49
C PHE A 161 12.47 8.77 1.32
N LEU A 162 11.68 7.85 0.78
CA LEU A 162 10.48 7.31 1.45
C LEU A 162 10.85 6.49 2.69
N ASN A 163 11.90 5.69 2.61
CA ASN A 163 12.42 4.89 3.73
C ASN A 163 12.87 5.78 4.90
N ARG A 164 13.51 6.92 4.60
CA ARG A 164 13.96 7.90 5.61
C ARG A 164 12.83 8.65 6.32
N LEU A 165 11.57 8.54 5.89
CA LEU A 165 10.41 9.07 6.62
C LEU A 165 10.06 8.25 7.86
N TRP A 166 10.49 7.00 7.90
CA TRP A 166 10.36 6.10 9.04
C TRP A 166 11.41 6.41 10.10
N THR A 167 11.08 6.11 11.35
CA THR A 167 12.09 6.02 12.41
C THR A 167 12.78 4.66 12.29
N PHE A 168 13.85 4.60 11.50
CA PHE A 168 14.60 3.37 11.22
C PHE A 168 15.69 3.06 12.26
N GLU A 169 15.96 3.98 13.18
CA GLU A 169 16.85 3.78 14.34
C GLU A 169 16.09 4.03 15.64
N SER A 170 16.17 3.10 16.58
CA SER A 170 15.66 3.29 17.94
C SER A 170 16.30 2.30 18.92
N ASN A 171 16.39 2.68 20.19
CA ASN A 171 16.95 1.85 21.27
C ASN A 171 18.38 1.31 20.96
N GLY A 172 19.22 2.13 20.33
CA GLY A 172 20.59 1.75 19.95
C GLY A 172 20.67 0.74 18.80
N LYS A 173 19.56 0.46 18.10
CA LYS A 173 19.50 -0.47 16.97
C LYS A 173 18.99 0.22 15.71
N GLN A 174 19.68 -0.03 14.61
CA GLN A 174 19.18 0.24 13.26
C GLN A 174 18.33 -0.95 12.78
N TRP A 175 17.06 -0.71 12.47
CA TRP A 175 16.09 -1.74 12.09
C TRP A 175 16.23 -2.16 10.62
N PHE A 176 16.60 -1.22 9.76
CA PHE A 176 16.92 -1.46 8.35
C PHE A 176 17.83 -0.35 7.81
N ASN A 177 18.54 -0.64 6.70
CA ASN A 177 19.25 0.38 5.95
C ASN A 177 18.26 1.14 5.05
N PRO A 178 17.99 2.43 5.28
CA PRO A 178 17.01 3.14 4.48
C PRO A 178 17.48 3.39 3.04
N ASP A 179 18.78 3.36 2.77
CA ASP A 179 19.36 3.72 1.47
C ASP A 179 19.51 2.54 0.51
N VAL A 180 19.19 1.32 0.95
CA VAL A 180 19.25 0.12 0.12
C VAL A 180 17.94 -0.63 0.24
N SER A 181 17.19 -0.70 -0.86
CA SER A 181 15.97 -1.50 -0.97
C SER A 181 16.23 -2.77 -1.76
N VAL A 182 15.61 -3.87 -1.34
CA VAL A 182 15.67 -5.13 -2.08
C VAL A 182 14.81 -5.04 -3.34
N ILE A 183 15.25 -5.68 -4.42
CA ILE A 183 14.41 -5.89 -5.60
C ILE A 183 13.27 -6.83 -5.20
N TYR A 184 12.03 -6.31 -5.23
CA TYR A 184 10.82 -7.09 -5.05
C TYR A 184 10.12 -7.24 -6.42
N PRO A 185 10.28 -8.38 -7.12
CA PRO A 185 9.67 -8.58 -8.43
C PRO A 185 8.16 -8.71 -8.30
N ASP A 186 7.44 -7.72 -8.80
CA ASP A 186 5.97 -7.73 -8.86
C ASP A 186 5.47 -7.72 -10.31
N ARG A 187 4.21 -8.08 -10.47
CA ARG A 187 3.44 -8.15 -11.72
C ARG A 187 3.18 -6.76 -12.27
N ILE A 188 2.85 -6.68 -13.57
CA ILE A 188 2.35 -5.46 -14.18
C ILE A 188 0.83 -5.51 -14.35
N ARG A 189 0.20 -4.34 -14.39
CA ARG A 189 -1.23 -4.23 -14.69
C ARG A 189 -1.42 -3.35 -15.92
N ARG A 190 -2.13 -3.86 -16.92
CA ARG A 190 -2.59 -3.09 -18.09
C ARG A 190 -4.11 -3.14 -18.19
N ARG A 191 -4.71 -2.00 -18.46
CA ARG A 191 -6.17 -1.87 -18.68
C ARG A 191 -6.40 -1.03 -19.94
N PRO A 192 -6.63 -1.68 -21.09
CA PRO A 192 -6.91 -0.98 -22.33
C PRO A 192 -8.13 -0.03 -22.23
N PRO A 193 -8.24 0.96 -23.12
CA PRO A 193 -9.46 1.75 -23.25
C PRO A 193 -10.69 0.84 -23.43
N GLY A 194 -11.79 1.15 -22.74
CA GLY A 194 -13.03 0.34 -22.78
C GLY A 194 -13.10 -0.80 -21.76
N THR A 195 -12.06 -1.06 -20.98
CA THR A 195 -12.09 -2.07 -19.90
C THR A 195 -13.04 -1.68 -18.76
N THR A 196 -14.04 -2.52 -18.48
CA THR A 196 -15.07 -2.26 -17.45
C THR A 196 -14.79 -3.02 -16.17
N SER A 197 -14.42 -2.33 -15.09
CA SER A 197 -14.31 -2.94 -13.75
C SER A 197 -15.65 -3.00 -13.04
N GLU A 198 -16.19 -4.19 -12.85
CA GLU A 198 -17.31 -4.42 -11.95
C GLU A 198 -16.79 -4.37 -10.50
N ARG A 199 -17.37 -3.47 -9.69
CA ARG A 199 -17.36 -3.67 -8.23
C ARG A 199 -18.35 -4.79 -7.93
N PRO A 200 -18.07 -5.73 -7.01
CA PRO A 200 -19.09 -6.65 -6.54
C PRO A 200 -20.22 -5.84 -5.89
N ARG A 201 -21.27 -5.53 -6.66
CA ARG A 201 -22.54 -5.01 -6.16
C ARG A 201 -23.48 -6.19 -6.09
N ARG A 202 -24.21 -6.30 -4.97
CA ARG A 202 -25.18 -7.36 -4.65
C ARG A 202 -26.42 -7.43 -5.57
N THR A 203 -26.35 -6.95 -6.80
CA THR A 203 -27.53 -6.81 -7.68
C THR A 203 -27.22 -7.32 -9.07
N TYR A 204 -27.83 -8.45 -9.42
CA TYR A 204 -27.92 -8.99 -10.78
C TYR A 204 -28.54 -7.95 -11.71
N ARG A 205 -27.80 -7.49 -12.73
CA ARG A 205 -28.38 -6.84 -13.90
C ARG A 205 -27.76 -7.45 -15.15
N LEU A 206 -28.62 -7.83 -16.08
CA LEU A 206 -28.33 -8.59 -17.29
C LEU A 206 -27.23 -7.95 -18.17
N ARG A 207 -26.33 -8.81 -18.66
CA ARG A 207 -25.19 -8.50 -19.54
C ARG A 207 -25.63 -7.93 -20.89
N ARG A 208 -24.83 -7.00 -21.43
CA ARG A 208 -24.72 -6.79 -22.89
C ARG A 208 -23.56 -7.66 -23.43
N PRO A 209 -23.70 -8.33 -24.58
CA PRO A 209 -22.60 -9.09 -25.19
C PRO A 209 -21.48 -8.15 -25.67
N GLY A 210 -20.22 -8.44 -25.32
CA GLY A 210 -19.03 -7.76 -25.89
C GLY A 210 -18.14 -6.97 -24.92
N ALA A 211 -18.47 -6.86 -23.63
CA ALA A 211 -17.62 -6.17 -22.65
C ALA A 211 -16.61 -7.14 -22.00
N LEU A 212 -15.31 -6.79 -22.06
CA LEU A 212 -14.25 -7.43 -21.26
C LEU A 212 -14.50 -7.13 -19.78
N ALA A 213 -14.90 -8.15 -19.01
CA ALA A 213 -15.17 -8.04 -17.60
C ALA A 213 -13.86 -7.87 -16.80
N ALA A 214 -13.81 -6.83 -15.97
CA ALA A 214 -12.74 -6.60 -15.01
C ALA A 214 -13.28 -6.60 -13.58
N SER A 215 -12.41 -6.88 -12.61
CA SER A 215 -12.77 -6.79 -11.19
C SER A 215 -12.15 -5.54 -10.57
N GLY A 216 -12.99 -4.62 -10.12
CA GLY A 216 -12.54 -3.57 -9.22
C GLY A 216 -12.25 -4.18 -7.85
N LEU A 217 -11.07 -3.93 -7.28
CA LEU A 217 -10.77 -4.38 -5.92
C LEU A 217 -11.52 -3.52 -4.90
N SER A 218 -12.17 -4.18 -3.93
CA SER A 218 -12.65 -3.53 -2.71
C SER A 218 -11.46 -3.10 -1.85
N ALA A 219 -11.70 -2.17 -0.91
CA ALA A 219 -10.67 -1.74 0.02
C ALA A 219 -10.16 -2.94 0.84
N GLY A 220 -8.85 -3.17 0.78
CA GLY A 220 -8.13 -4.19 1.55
C GLY A 220 -6.83 -3.61 2.09
N LEU A 221 -6.25 -4.29 3.09
CA LEU A 221 -4.98 -3.91 3.69
C LEU A 221 -3.97 -5.04 3.52
N CYS A 222 -2.81 -4.71 2.97
CA CYS A 222 -1.61 -5.55 2.94
C CYS A 222 -0.49 -4.83 3.73
N PRO A 223 0.48 -5.53 4.34
CA PRO A 223 0.64 -6.99 4.48
C PRO A 223 -0.30 -7.62 5.54
N GLY A 224 -0.33 -8.96 5.57
CA GLY A 224 -1.24 -9.81 6.36
C GLY A 224 -0.96 -9.89 7.88
N ILE A 225 -1.62 -10.85 8.55
CA ILE A 225 -1.60 -11.22 10.00
C ILE A 225 -1.29 -10.05 10.96
N ARG A 226 -2.30 -9.34 11.47
CA ARG A 226 -2.06 -8.14 12.32
C ARG A 226 -2.26 -8.33 13.81
N TRP A 227 -2.91 -9.41 14.23
CA TRP A 227 -3.33 -9.57 15.62
C TRP A 227 -2.66 -10.72 16.36
N GLN A 228 -2.28 -11.81 15.68
CA GLN A 228 -1.73 -13.00 16.35
C GLN A 228 -0.21 -13.09 16.27
N CYS A 229 0.42 -12.36 15.35
CA CYS A 229 1.87 -12.30 15.24
C CYS A 229 2.47 -11.48 16.40
N ARG A 230 3.41 -12.09 17.13
CA ARG A 230 4.12 -11.44 18.24
C ARG A 230 4.87 -10.18 17.79
N SER A 231 5.59 -10.25 16.66
CA SER A 231 6.41 -9.18 16.13
C SER A 231 5.62 -7.91 15.77
N ILE A 232 4.35 -8.06 15.38
CA ILE A 232 3.47 -6.92 15.06
C ILE A 232 2.94 -6.26 16.33
N ARG A 233 2.78 -7.02 17.42
CA ARG A 233 2.34 -6.46 18.71
C ARG A 233 3.44 -5.74 19.48
N SER A 234 4.71 -6.03 19.18
CA SER A 234 5.85 -5.32 19.76
C SER A 234 6.15 -3.98 19.08
N VAL A 235 5.41 -3.60 18.03
CA VAL A 235 5.59 -2.29 17.38
C VAL A 235 5.05 -1.19 18.31
N GLU A 236 5.95 -0.47 18.98
CA GLU A 236 5.59 0.70 19.79
C GLU A 236 5.14 1.87 18.91
N CYS A 237 3.88 2.29 19.05
CA CYS A 237 3.39 3.55 18.49
C CYS A 237 3.90 4.74 19.34
N ARG A 238 5.11 5.24 19.06
CA ARG A 238 5.56 6.51 19.63
C ARG A 238 5.02 7.67 18.80
N THR A 239 3.95 8.30 19.28
CA THR A 239 3.61 9.65 18.83
C THR A 239 4.48 10.63 19.61
N PRO A 240 5.24 11.54 18.97
CA PRO A 240 5.89 12.62 19.69
C PRO A 240 4.82 13.65 20.06
N TYR A 241 4.09 13.40 21.15
CA TYR A 241 3.26 14.44 21.76
C TYR A 241 4.11 15.14 22.82
N ARG A 242 4.78 16.23 22.44
CA ARG A 242 5.32 17.19 23.42
C ARG A 242 4.12 17.84 24.11
N SER A 243 3.78 17.38 25.31
CA SER A 243 2.91 18.15 26.19
C SER A 243 3.68 19.41 26.63
N GLY A 244 3.36 20.53 26.01
CA GLY A 244 3.78 21.85 26.50
C GLY A 244 3.15 22.10 27.85
N ARG A 245 3.87 21.79 28.93
CA ARG A 245 3.63 22.41 30.24
C ARG A 245 4.15 23.84 30.14
N VAL A 246 3.24 24.78 29.89
CA VAL A 246 3.48 26.18 30.20
C VAL A 246 3.51 26.28 31.73
N HIS A 247 4.70 26.32 32.32
CA HIS A 247 4.87 26.80 33.68
C HIS A 247 4.58 28.30 33.65
N ARG A 248 3.49 28.71 34.33
CA ARG A 248 3.31 30.09 34.78
C ARG A 248 4.35 30.33 35.87
N GLY A 249 5.28 31.24 35.60
CA GLY A 249 6.00 32.05 36.58
C GLY A 249 5.61 33.50 36.33
#